data_AF-A0A957C5M1-F1
#
_entry.id   AF-A0A957C5M1-F1
#
_cell.length_a   1.000
_cell.length_b   1.000
_cell.length_c   1.000
_cell.angle_alpha   90.00
_cell.angle_beta   90.00
_cell.angle_gamma   90.00
#
_symmetry.space_group_name_H-M   'P 1'
#
loop_
_entity.id
_entity.type
_entity.pdbx_description
1 polymer ?
#
loop_
_entity_poly.entity_id
_entity_poly.type
_entity_poly.pdbx_seq_one_letter_code
_entity_poly.pdbx_strand_id
1 'polypeptide(L)'
;MTDNTEQQTNNQDRFVSRREFIAILTGVGASLAVATALSEVDALRELIEREVRLDLTEIQPEPHGHVSTGRHRWGMVIDLSKCIGCQYCVYACQAVNDVSDEMRWNEYLIDQTETGNIFHMTRPCLHCQDAPCVAVCPVQATFVRDDGLVIMDYDRCIGC
;
A
#
# COMPACT_ATOMS: atom_id res chain seq x y z
N MET A 1 57.35 -10.73 21.77
CA MET A 1 56.69 -11.86 22.44
C MET A 1 55.34 -11.99 21.78
N THR A 2 55.11 -13.13 21.14
CA THR A 2 53.98 -13.51 20.28
C THR A 2 52.63 -13.37 20.98
N ASP A 3 51.58 -12.96 20.25
CA ASP A 3 50.46 -13.87 20.01
C ASP A 3 49.66 -13.49 18.75
N ASN A 4 49.36 -14.53 17.97
CA ASN A 4 48.48 -14.55 16.81
C ASN A 4 47.12 -15.04 17.30
N THR A 5 46.01 -14.36 17.01
CA THR A 5 44.75 -15.07 16.73
C THR A 5 43.71 -14.17 16.07
N GLU A 6 43.07 -14.76 15.06
CA GLU A 6 41.73 -14.44 14.56
C GLU A 6 41.56 -13.24 13.61
N GLN A 7 41.94 -13.52 12.36
CA GLN A 7 41.14 -13.15 11.19
C GLN A 7 39.66 -13.54 11.43
N GLN A 8 38.85 -12.59 11.89
CA GLN A 8 37.40 -12.71 11.85
C GLN A 8 36.91 -12.16 10.50
N THR A 9 36.32 -13.08 9.75
CA THR A 9 35.66 -12.89 8.46
C THR A 9 34.51 -11.90 8.58
N ASN A 10 34.71 -10.67 8.10
CA ASN A 10 33.62 -9.70 7.99
C ASN A 10 32.84 -10.00 6.69
N ASN A 11 31.92 -10.96 6.74
CA ASN A 11 30.97 -11.20 5.66
C ASN A 11 29.82 -10.21 5.82
N GLN A 12 30.06 -8.96 5.42
CA GLN A 12 29.00 -7.99 5.20
C GLN A 12 28.30 -8.36 3.90
N ASP A 13 27.05 -8.80 4.00
CA ASP A 13 26.15 -9.00 2.86
C ASP A 13 26.04 -7.69 2.07
N ARG A 14 26.88 -7.55 1.06
CA ARG A 14 26.92 -6.40 0.17
C ARG A 14 25.68 -6.49 -0.73
N PHE A 15 24.60 -5.84 -0.34
CA PHE A 15 23.44 -5.66 -1.21
C PHE A 15 23.89 -4.91 -2.47
N VAL A 16 24.01 -5.66 -3.57
CA VAL A 16 24.40 -5.13 -4.87
C VAL A 16 23.31 -4.17 -5.33
N SER A 17 23.68 -2.91 -5.55
CA SER A 17 22.71 -1.90 -5.99
C SER A 17 22.16 -2.23 -7.38
N ARG A 18 20.92 -1.81 -7.70
CA ARG A 18 20.34 -2.00 -9.06
C ARG A 18 21.27 -1.50 -10.17
N ARG A 19 22.04 -0.44 -9.91
CA ARG A 19 23.00 0.12 -10.86
C ARG A 19 24.26 -0.75 -11.01
N GLU A 20 24.79 -1.31 -9.92
CA GLU A 20 25.88 -2.30 -10.00
C GLU A 20 25.42 -3.59 -10.68
N PHE A 21 24.21 -4.04 -10.43
CA PHE A 21 23.66 -5.24 -11.06
C PHE A 21 23.55 -5.07 -12.58
N ILE A 22 23.03 -3.92 -13.04
CA ILE A 22 23.00 -3.57 -14.47
C ILE A 22 24.41 -3.45 -15.04
N ALA A 23 25.35 -2.83 -14.31
CA ALA A 23 26.72 -2.68 -14.76
C ALA A 23 27.43 -4.04 -14.94
N ILE A 24 27.21 -5.01 -14.05
CA ILE A 24 27.72 -6.38 -14.16
C ILE A 24 27.14 -7.08 -15.39
N LEU A 25 25.82 -6.94 -15.63
CA LEU A 25 25.14 -7.51 -16.80
C LEU A 25 25.61 -6.90 -18.13
N THR A 26 25.97 -5.62 -18.14
CA THR A 26 26.47 -4.94 -19.35
C THR A 26 28.00 -5.01 -19.52
N GLY A 27 28.72 -5.46 -18.49
CA GLY A 27 30.16 -5.21 -18.34
C GLY A 27 31.10 -6.37 -18.63
N VAL A 28 30.63 -7.59 -18.83
CA VAL A 28 31.50 -8.73 -19.20
C VAL A 28 30.91 -9.52 -20.34
N GLY A 29 31.45 -9.27 -21.55
CA GLY A 29 31.50 -10.24 -22.64
C GLY A 29 30.18 -10.53 -23.34
N ALA A 30 29.94 -9.82 -24.44
CA ALA A 30 29.23 -10.38 -25.58
C ALA A 30 30.03 -11.57 -26.16
N SER A 31 29.98 -12.72 -25.48
CA SER A 31 30.45 -14.00 -26.00
C SER A 31 29.25 -14.84 -26.38
N LEU A 32 29.42 -15.67 -27.40
CA LEU A 32 28.39 -16.48 -28.07
C LEU A 32 27.52 -17.34 -27.12
N ALA A 33 27.96 -17.53 -25.86
CA ALA A 33 27.20 -18.16 -24.78
C ALA A 33 25.99 -17.33 -24.29
N VAL A 34 25.93 -16.02 -24.58
CA VAL A 34 24.76 -15.19 -24.29
C VAL A 34 23.56 -15.67 -25.11
N ALA A 35 23.74 -16.15 -26.35
CA ALA A 35 22.61 -16.63 -27.16
C ALA A 35 21.92 -17.87 -26.56
N THR A 36 22.66 -18.77 -25.91
CA THR A 36 22.10 -19.94 -25.22
C THR A 36 21.61 -19.61 -23.80
N ALA A 37 22.20 -18.61 -23.14
CA ALA A 37 21.67 -18.09 -21.88
C ALA A 37 20.36 -17.30 -22.09
N LEU A 38 20.22 -16.61 -23.22
CA LEU A 38 18.98 -15.91 -23.59
C LEU A 38 17.80 -16.88 -23.76
N SER A 39 18.02 -18.11 -24.26
CA SER A 39 16.93 -19.11 -24.31
C SER A 39 16.47 -19.58 -22.93
N GLU A 40 17.35 -19.59 -21.93
CA GLU A 40 16.96 -19.85 -20.53
C GLU A 40 16.27 -18.63 -19.91
N VAL A 41 16.66 -17.42 -20.30
CA VAL A 41 15.97 -16.18 -19.90
C VAL A 41 14.59 -16.09 -20.54
N ASP A 42 14.40 -16.50 -21.78
CA ASP A 42 13.08 -16.52 -22.45
C ASP A 42 12.15 -17.55 -21.80
N ALA A 43 12.64 -18.75 -21.48
CA ALA A 43 11.88 -19.76 -20.74
C ALA A 43 11.55 -19.29 -19.31
N LEU A 44 12.49 -18.62 -18.64
CA LEU A 44 12.27 -18.00 -17.33
C LEU A 44 11.28 -16.84 -17.43
N ARG A 45 11.30 -16.07 -18.51
CA ARG A 45 10.37 -14.97 -18.77
C ARG A 45 8.96 -15.50 -18.97
N GLU A 46 8.81 -16.60 -19.70
CA GLU A 46 7.52 -17.28 -19.89
C GLU A 46 6.99 -17.86 -18.57
N LEU A 47 7.86 -18.39 -17.71
CA LEU A 47 7.51 -18.86 -16.36
C LEU A 47 7.14 -17.70 -15.42
N ILE A 48 7.87 -16.58 -15.45
CA ILE A 48 7.56 -15.36 -14.68
C ILE A 48 6.24 -14.73 -15.18
N GLU A 49 5.99 -14.72 -16.48
CA GLU A 49 4.71 -14.26 -17.06
C GLU A 49 3.54 -15.20 -16.67
N ARG A 50 3.81 -16.49 -16.42
CA ARG A 50 2.82 -17.46 -15.93
C ARG A 50 2.53 -17.31 -14.44
N GLU A 51 3.55 -17.03 -13.63
CA GLU A 51 3.43 -16.94 -12.17
C GLU A 51 3.00 -15.53 -11.70
N VAL A 52 3.40 -14.47 -12.42
CA VAL A 52 3.01 -13.07 -12.19
C VAL A 52 1.87 -12.66 -13.12
N ARG A 53 0.98 -13.60 -13.45
CA ARG A 53 -0.38 -13.24 -13.82
C ARG A 53 -1.09 -12.80 -12.55
N LEU A 54 -0.82 -11.56 -12.12
CA LEU A 54 -1.80 -10.79 -11.39
C LEU A 54 -2.99 -10.67 -12.34
N ASP A 55 -3.86 -11.67 -12.28
CA ASP A 55 -5.19 -11.62 -12.85
C ASP A 55 -5.88 -10.51 -12.06
N LEU A 56 -5.68 -9.28 -12.52
CA LEU A 56 -6.49 -8.13 -12.17
C LEU A 56 -7.84 -8.44 -12.78
N THR A 57 -8.56 -9.36 -12.14
CA THR A 57 -9.94 -9.68 -12.45
C THR A 57 -10.64 -8.35 -12.54
N GLU A 58 -11.25 -8.12 -13.70
CA GLU A 58 -12.08 -6.96 -13.98
C GLU A 58 -12.98 -6.74 -12.76
N ILE A 59 -12.78 -5.61 -12.06
CA ILE A 59 -13.53 -5.31 -10.84
C ILE A 59 -14.98 -5.16 -11.27
N GLN A 60 -15.76 -6.23 -11.13
CA GLN A 60 -17.18 -6.20 -11.41
C GLN A 60 -17.82 -5.27 -10.36
N PRO A 61 -18.54 -4.22 -10.77
CA PRO A 61 -19.16 -3.32 -9.81
C PRO A 61 -20.19 -4.10 -9.01
N GLU A 62 -20.03 -4.07 -7.68
CA GLU A 62 -21.02 -4.64 -6.76
C GLU A 62 -22.41 -4.04 -7.04
N PRO A 63 -23.46 -4.86 -7.18
CA PRO A 63 -24.78 -4.41 -7.64
C PRO A 63 -25.51 -3.47 -6.66
N HIS A 64 -24.98 -3.28 -5.45
CA HIS A 64 -25.62 -2.53 -4.36
C HIS A 64 -24.86 -1.25 -3.98
N GLY A 65 -23.73 -0.94 -4.63
CA GLY A 65 -22.93 0.24 -4.33
C GLY A 65 -23.41 1.50 -5.05
N HIS A 66 -23.27 2.67 -4.41
CA HIS A 66 -23.55 3.95 -5.04
C HIS A 66 -22.58 4.19 -6.22
N VAL A 67 -23.11 4.34 -7.43
CA VAL A 67 -22.29 4.59 -8.62
C VAL A 67 -21.93 6.07 -8.67
N SER A 68 -20.63 6.37 -8.70
CA SER A 68 -20.12 7.73 -8.88
C SER A 68 -20.44 8.23 -10.29
N THR A 69 -21.09 9.39 -10.39
CA THR A 69 -21.50 10.04 -11.66
C THR A 69 -20.62 11.24 -12.02
N GLY A 70 -19.74 11.64 -11.11
CA GLY A 70 -18.82 12.76 -11.27
C GLY A 70 -17.71 12.50 -12.28
N ARG A 71 -17.06 13.58 -12.72
CA ARG A 71 -15.90 13.52 -13.64
C ARG A 71 -14.70 12.78 -13.03
N HIS A 72 -14.59 12.78 -11.71
CA HIS A 72 -13.50 12.15 -10.97
C HIS A 72 -14.08 11.14 -9.99
N ARG A 73 -13.32 10.06 -9.74
CA ARG A 73 -13.55 9.11 -8.67
C ARG A 73 -12.33 9.11 -7.76
N TRP A 74 -12.50 9.52 -6.51
CA TRP A 74 -11.38 9.61 -5.57
C TRP A 74 -11.09 8.26 -4.92
N GLY A 75 -9.82 7.99 -4.70
CA GLY A 75 -9.33 6.83 -3.97
C GLY A 75 -8.05 7.17 -3.23
N MET A 76 -7.87 6.59 -2.06
CA MET A 76 -6.67 6.73 -1.24
C MET A 76 -6.03 5.34 -1.07
N VAL A 77 -4.74 5.24 -1.37
CA VAL A 77 -3.96 4.02 -1.17
C VAL A 77 -2.85 4.33 -0.17
N ILE A 78 -2.77 3.50 0.87
CA ILE A 78 -1.79 3.63 1.94
C ILE A 78 -0.84 2.43 1.85
N ASP A 79 0.41 2.69 1.52
CA ASP A 79 1.46 1.67 1.42
C ASP A 79 1.98 1.33 2.83
N LEU A 80 1.49 0.22 3.38
CA LEU A 80 1.86 -0.24 4.72
C LEU A 80 3.33 -0.64 4.83
N SER A 81 3.99 -0.99 3.72
CA SER A 81 5.42 -1.35 3.74
C SER A 81 6.34 -0.16 4.05
N LYS A 82 5.85 1.07 3.82
CA LYS A 82 6.56 2.32 4.11
C LYS A 82 6.09 2.99 5.40
N CYS A 83 5.06 2.44 6.05
CA CYS A 83 4.51 3.01 7.27
C CYS A 83 5.42 2.70 8.46
N ILE A 84 6.12 3.72 8.95
CA ILE A 84 7.04 3.62 10.10
C ILE A 84 6.38 3.97 11.45
N GLY A 85 5.06 4.16 11.48
CA GLY A 85 4.33 4.47 12.71
C GLY A 85 4.56 5.89 13.28
N CYS A 86 4.98 6.86 12.46
CA CYS A 86 5.26 8.23 12.93
C CYS A 86 4.03 9.05 13.35
N GLN A 87 2.81 8.57 13.04
CA GLN A 87 1.53 9.22 13.35
C GLN A 87 1.29 10.63 12.77
N TYR A 88 2.16 11.13 11.88
CA TYR A 88 1.93 12.43 11.23
C TYR A 88 0.63 12.49 10.42
N CYS A 89 0.19 11.37 9.83
CA CYS A 89 -1.10 11.30 9.16
C CYS A 89 -2.30 11.53 10.10
N VAL A 90 -2.17 11.19 11.37
CA VAL A 90 -3.21 11.43 12.39
C VAL A 90 -3.19 12.90 12.77
N TYR A 91 -2.04 13.43 13.17
CA TYR A 91 -1.92 14.81 13.62
C TYR A 91 -2.26 15.81 12.51
N ALA A 92 -1.87 15.51 11.27
CA ALA A 92 -2.25 16.33 10.12
C ALA A 92 -3.77 16.35 9.91
N CYS A 93 -4.45 15.21 10.08
CA CYS A 93 -5.91 15.15 10.00
C CYS A 93 -6.55 16.02 11.08
N GLN A 94 -6.07 15.95 12.32
CA GLN A 94 -6.60 16.75 13.40
C GLN A 94 -6.38 18.25 13.17
N ALA A 95 -5.18 18.63 12.73
CA ALA A 95 -4.79 20.02 12.50
C ALA A 95 -5.60 20.74 11.42
N VAL A 96 -6.20 20.00 10.46
CA VAL A 96 -6.92 20.60 9.33
C VAL A 96 -8.44 20.42 9.36
N ASN A 97 -8.97 19.59 10.27
CA ASN A 97 -10.39 19.24 10.30
C ASN A 97 -11.16 19.72 11.54
N ASP A 98 -10.59 20.64 12.33
CA ASP A 98 -11.25 21.23 13.52
C ASP A 98 -11.91 20.19 14.45
N VAL A 99 -11.21 19.08 14.67
CA VAL A 99 -11.65 18.01 15.59
C VAL A 99 -11.03 18.23 16.97
N SER A 100 -11.75 17.81 18.01
CA SER A 100 -11.18 17.82 19.37
C SER A 100 -10.01 16.84 19.49
N ASP A 101 -9.12 17.08 20.46
CA ASP A 101 -7.96 16.21 20.71
C ASP A 101 -8.37 14.76 21.05
N GLU A 102 -9.54 14.58 21.64
CA GLU A 102 -10.12 13.28 21.99
C GLU A 102 -10.78 12.56 20.80
N MET A 103 -11.01 13.26 19.68
CA MET A 103 -11.66 12.73 18.49
C MET A 103 -10.65 12.51 17.37
N ARG A 104 -10.45 11.25 16.95
CA ARG A 104 -9.54 10.88 15.86
C ARG A 104 -10.32 10.31 14.68
N TRP A 105 -10.47 11.09 13.61
CA TRP A 105 -11.06 10.60 12.36
C TRP A 105 -10.14 9.66 11.56
N ASN A 106 -8.85 9.70 11.86
CA ASN A 106 -7.86 8.76 11.34
C ASN A 106 -7.19 8.06 12.52
N GLU A 107 -7.46 6.77 12.67
CA GLU A 107 -6.92 5.97 13.77
C GLU A 107 -5.56 5.39 13.42
N TYR A 108 -4.65 5.36 14.39
CA TYR A 108 -3.38 4.65 14.28
C TYR A 108 -3.47 3.31 15.00
N LEU A 109 -3.11 2.24 14.30
CA LEU A 109 -3.19 0.86 14.76
C LEU A 109 -1.81 0.22 14.64
N ILE A 110 -1.53 -0.67 15.59
CA ILE A 110 -0.38 -1.58 15.55
C ILE A 110 -0.96 -2.98 15.57
N ASP A 111 -0.52 -3.80 14.63
CA ASP A 111 -0.96 -5.18 14.54
C ASP A 111 0.23 -6.09 14.19
N GLN A 112 0.02 -7.40 14.24
CA GLN A 112 1.01 -8.41 13.95
C GLN A 112 0.52 -9.32 12.82
N THR A 113 1.43 -9.59 11.88
CA THR A 113 1.25 -10.63 10.87
C THR A 113 1.19 -12.02 11.52
N GLU A 114 0.68 -13.01 10.79
CA GLU A 114 0.66 -14.41 11.26
C GLU A 114 2.06 -14.95 11.61
N THR A 115 3.11 -14.42 10.98
CA THR A 115 4.51 -14.78 11.25
C THR A 115 5.11 -14.02 12.44
N GLY A 116 4.34 -13.18 13.13
CA GLY A 116 4.75 -12.39 14.30
C GLY A 116 5.45 -11.07 14.00
N ASN A 117 5.54 -10.64 12.74
CA ASN A 117 6.09 -9.33 12.41
C ASN A 117 5.09 -8.23 12.76
N ILE A 118 5.53 -7.24 13.54
CA ILE A 118 4.75 -6.05 13.86
C ILE A 118 4.70 -5.13 12.64
N PHE A 119 3.52 -4.59 12.33
CA PHE A 119 3.35 -3.55 11.33
C PHE A 119 2.45 -2.42 11.83
N HIS A 120 2.60 -1.27 11.17
CA HIS A 120 1.89 -0.04 11.49
C HIS A 120 0.83 0.24 10.45
N MET A 121 -0.39 0.54 10.89
CA MET A 121 -1.50 0.85 10.00
C MET A 121 -2.21 2.12 10.45
N THR A 122 -2.75 2.84 9.50
CA THR A 122 -3.62 3.99 9.74
C THR A 122 -4.96 3.69 9.07
N ARG A 123 -6.06 3.99 9.76
CA ARG A 123 -7.41 3.65 9.33
C ARG A 123 -8.29 4.92 9.34
N PRO A 124 -8.31 5.68 8.24
CA PRO A 124 -9.29 6.74 8.03
C PRO A 124 -10.64 6.14 7.59
N CYS A 125 -11.65 6.99 7.41
CA CYS A 125 -12.85 6.62 6.64
C CYS A 125 -12.43 6.12 5.25
N LEU A 126 -12.89 4.94 4.87
CA LEU A 126 -12.54 4.33 3.58
C LEU A 126 -13.45 4.78 2.42
N HIS A 127 -14.47 5.61 2.71
CA HIS A 127 -15.45 6.10 1.74
C HIS A 127 -16.05 4.97 0.88
N CYS A 128 -16.58 3.95 1.56
CA CYS A 128 -17.10 2.75 0.92
C CYS A 128 -18.16 3.08 -0.15
N GLN A 129 -18.12 2.36 -1.26
CA GLN A 129 -19.13 2.49 -2.32
C GLN A 129 -20.50 1.99 -1.86
N ASP A 130 -20.52 0.87 -1.13
CA ASP A 130 -21.67 0.37 -0.38
C ASP A 130 -21.45 0.71 1.10
N ALA A 131 -21.86 1.92 1.50
CA ALA A 131 -21.61 2.47 2.83
C ALA A 131 -22.79 2.16 3.76
N PRO A 132 -22.67 1.20 4.71
CA PRO A 132 -23.75 0.92 5.65
C PRO A 132 -24.09 2.14 6.52
N CYS A 133 -23.11 2.98 6.83
CA CYS A 133 -23.33 4.23 7.57
C CYS A 133 -24.22 5.24 6.83
N VAL A 134 -24.26 5.20 5.49
CA VAL A 134 -25.21 6.00 4.68
C VAL A 134 -26.59 5.36 4.71
N ALA A 135 -26.66 4.03 4.56
CA ALA A 135 -27.92 3.29 4.52
C ALA A 135 -28.74 3.42 5.81
N VAL A 136 -28.08 3.52 6.97
CA VAL A 136 -28.75 3.57 8.28
C VAL A 136 -29.14 4.98 8.75
N CYS A 137 -28.62 6.05 8.14
CA CYS A 137 -28.82 7.40 8.67
C CYS A 137 -30.25 7.90 8.40
N PRO A 138 -31.09 8.08 9.44
CA PRO A 138 -32.52 8.38 9.26
C PRO A 138 -32.79 9.77 8.67
N VAL A 139 -31.84 10.70 8.84
CA VAL A 139 -31.93 12.08 8.35
C VAL A 139 -31.04 12.35 7.15
N GLN A 140 -30.38 11.32 6.60
CA GLN A 140 -29.47 11.45 5.45
C GLN A 140 -28.39 12.54 5.68
N ALA A 141 -27.85 12.60 6.90
CA ALA A 141 -26.68 13.42 7.22
C ALA A 141 -25.41 12.83 6.63
N THR A 142 -25.32 11.50 6.51
CA THR A 142 -24.31 10.82 5.70
C THR A 142 -24.86 10.53 4.31
N PHE A 143 -24.06 10.81 3.27
CA PHE A 143 -24.42 10.52 1.88
C PHE A 143 -23.17 10.29 1.02
N VAL A 144 -23.32 9.62 -0.12
CA VAL A 144 -22.25 9.47 -1.12
C VAL A 144 -22.35 10.63 -2.11
N ARG A 145 -21.29 11.41 -2.24
CA ARG A 145 -21.19 12.49 -3.24
C ARG A 145 -20.94 11.91 -4.62
N ASP A 146 -21.26 12.66 -5.66
CA ASP A 146 -21.12 12.25 -7.06
C ASP A 146 -19.72 11.73 -7.44
N ASP A 147 -18.65 12.16 -6.75
CA ASP A 147 -17.27 11.73 -6.96
C ASP A 147 -16.83 10.52 -6.11
N GLY A 148 -17.79 9.85 -5.46
CA GLY A 148 -17.60 8.60 -4.74
C GLY A 148 -17.19 8.75 -3.28
N LEU A 149 -17.04 9.98 -2.76
CA LEU A 149 -16.72 10.20 -1.35
C LEU A 149 -17.98 10.13 -0.48
N VAL A 150 -17.91 9.36 0.61
CA VAL A 150 -18.89 9.45 1.71
C VAL A 150 -18.64 10.74 2.49
N ILE A 151 -19.64 11.62 2.57
CA ILE A 151 -19.57 12.92 3.23
C ILE A 151 -20.55 12.96 4.42
N MET A 152 -20.19 13.73 5.44
CA MET A 152 -21.02 14.01 6.61
C MET A 152 -21.49 15.47 6.58
N ASP A 153 -22.79 15.69 6.66
CA ASP A 153 -23.44 16.98 6.90
C ASP A 153 -23.63 17.14 8.42
N TYR A 154 -22.76 17.92 9.04
CA TYR A 154 -22.75 18.13 10.49
C TYR A 154 -23.98 18.90 10.99
N ASP A 155 -24.54 19.79 10.18
CA ASP A 155 -25.71 20.60 10.54
C ASP A 155 -27.02 19.80 10.48
N ARG A 156 -27.05 18.75 9.64
CA ARG A 156 -28.20 17.84 9.54
C ARG A 156 -28.19 16.72 10.55
N CYS A 157 -27.02 16.37 11.10
CA CYS A 157 -26.87 15.25 12.01
C CYS A 157 -27.63 15.48 13.33
N ILE A 158 -28.46 14.50 13.72
CA ILE A 158 -29.26 14.56 14.96
C ILE A 158 -28.68 13.74 16.13
N GLY A 159 -27.56 13.03 15.92
CA GLY A 159 -26.93 12.21 16.97
C GLY A 159 -27.80 11.04 17.48
N CYS A 160 -28.53 10.39 16.57
CA CYS A 160 -29.43 9.26 16.86
C CYS A 160 -28.74 8.03 17.46
#